data_AF-A0A376JS62-F1
#
_entry.id   AF-A0A376JS62-F1
#
_cell.length_a   1.000
_cell.length_b   1.000
_cell.length_c   1.000
_cell.angle_alpha   90.00
_cell.angle_beta   90.00
_cell.angle_gamma   90.00
#
_symmetry.space_group_name_H-M   'P 1'
#
loop_
_entity.id
_entity.type
_entity.pdbx_description
1 polymer ?
#
loop_
_entity_poly.entity_id
_entity_poly.type
_entity_poly.pdbx_seq_one_letter_code
_entity_poly.pdbx_strand_id
1 'polypeptide(L)'
;MHEQYIDIQLLLNGEERILFGTAGTARQCEEFHHEDDYQLCSAIENEQAIILKPGMFAVFMPGEPHKPGCVVGEPDEIKKVVVKVKADLMA
;
A
#
# COMPACT_ATOMS: atom_id res chain seq x y z
N MET A 1 -6.95 -0.24 0.08
CA MET A 1 -6.66 -0.83 1.41
C MET A 1 -7.31 -2.20 1.51
N HIS A 2 -6.90 -3.04 2.46
CA HIS A 2 -7.34 -4.44 2.61
C HIS A 2 -8.01 -4.67 3.97
N GLU A 3 -8.82 -5.73 4.12
CA GLU A 3 -9.41 -6.13 5.41
C GLU A 3 -8.85 -7.45 5.93
N GLN A 4 -8.55 -8.40 5.03
CA GLN A 4 -8.10 -9.74 5.41
C GLN A 4 -6.59 -9.93 5.29
N TYR A 5 -5.95 -9.18 4.38
CA TYR A 5 -4.53 -9.33 4.09
C TYR A 5 -3.68 -8.14 4.55
N ILE A 6 -2.50 -8.48 5.04
CA ILE A 6 -1.35 -7.57 5.21
C ILE A 6 -0.56 -7.55 3.91
N ASP A 7 -0.14 -6.37 3.49
CA ASP A 7 0.75 -6.17 2.35
C ASP A 7 2.18 -5.97 2.81
N ILE A 8 3.09 -6.82 2.35
CA ILE A 8 4.53 -6.57 2.42
C ILE A 8 5.00 -6.18 1.01
N GLN A 9 5.19 -4.89 0.82
CA GLN A 9 5.62 -4.28 -0.43
C GLN A 9 7.16 -4.25 -0.44
N LEU A 10 7.80 -5.12 -1.23
CA LEU A 10 9.26 -5.20 -1.36
C LEU A 10 9.72 -4.69 -2.73
N LEU A 11 10.57 -3.67 -2.74
CA LEU A 11 11.14 -3.14 -3.99
C LEU A 11 12.41 -3.91 -4.36
N LEU A 12 12.48 -4.40 -5.60
CA LEU A 12 13.62 -5.16 -6.13
C LEU A 12 14.51 -4.34 -7.07
N ASN A 13 13.95 -3.37 -7.78
CA ASN A 13 14.67 -2.49 -8.69
C ASN A 13 13.94 -1.15 -8.85
N GLY A 14 14.69 -0.07 -9.11
CA GLY A 14 14.17 1.29 -9.30
C GLY A 14 13.95 2.03 -7.98
N GLU A 15 13.18 3.12 -8.02
CA GLU A 15 12.73 3.86 -6.84
C GLU A 15 11.20 4.02 -6.89
N GLU A 16 10.53 3.83 -5.75
CA GLU A 16 9.07 3.91 -5.67
C GLU A 16 8.65 4.85 -4.54
N ARG A 17 7.75 5.80 -4.81
CA ARG A 17 7.02 6.49 -3.75
C ARG A 17 5.74 5.71 -3.44
N ILE A 18 5.46 5.54 -2.16
CA ILE A 18 4.16 5.07 -1.68
C ILE A 18 3.56 6.19 -0.81
N LEU A 19 2.36 6.63 -1.17
CA LEU A 19 1.57 7.52 -0.32
C LEU A 19 0.71 6.66 0.61
N PHE A 20 0.63 6.99 1.89
CA PHE A 20 -0.06 6.15 2.87
C PHE A 20 -0.62 6.95 4.04
N GLY A 21 -1.47 6.30 4.83
CA GLY A 21 -1.97 6.80 6.11
C GLY A 21 -2.23 5.65 7.08
N THR A 22 -2.55 5.99 8.32
CA THR A 22 -2.90 5.00 9.35
C THR A 22 -4.33 4.50 9.19
N ALA A 23 -4.70 3.41 9.86
CA ALA A 23 -6.05 2.87 9.80
C ALA A 23 -7.11 3.92 10.15
N GLY A 24 -8.19 3.97 9.37
CA GLY A 24 -9.28 4.95 9.55
C GLY A 24 -9.04 6.33 8.95
N THR A 25 -7.92 6.55 8.26
CA THR A 25 -7.62 7.83 7.57
C THR A 25 -8.12 7.89 6.13
N ALA A 26 -8.60 6.78 5.56
CA ALA A 26 -9.18 6.78 4.22
C ALA A 26 -10.44 7.65 4.14
N ARG A 27 -10.60 8.40 3.05
CA ARG A 27 -11.73 9.30 2.80
C ARG A 27 -12.24 9.10 1.37
N GLN A 28 -13.53 9.37 1.17
CA GLN A 28 -14.18 9.22 -0.14
C GLN A 28 -13.99 7.79 -0.67
N CYS A 29 -14.35 6.81 0.17
CA CYS A 29 -14.20 5.39 -0.16
C CYS A 29 -15.30 4.93 -1.12
N GLU A 30 -14.92 4.07 -2.05
CA GLU A 30 -15.83 3.34 -2.93
C GLU A 30 -16.36 2.07 -2.21
N GLU A 31 -17.20 1.30 -2.91
CA GLU A 31 -17.67 0.01 -2.41
C GLU A 31 -16.50 -0.96 -2.18
N PHE A 32 -16.66 -1.86 -1.22
CA PHE A 32 -15.66 -2.89 -0.93
C PHE A 32 -15.77 -4.03 -1.95
N HIS A 33 -14.64 -4.42 -2.55
CA HIS A 33 -14.53 -5.54 -3.47
C HIS A 33 -14.11 -6.80 -2.71
N HIS A 34 -15.10 -7.58 -2.26
CA HIS A 34 -14.88 -8.72 -1.36
C HIS A 34 -14.02 -9.85 -1.94
N GLU A 35 -14.16 -10.15 -3.24
CA GLU A 35 -13.42 -11.25 -3.89
C GLU A 35 -11.91 -11.00 -3.93
N ASP A 36 -11.51 -9.74 -4.11
CA ASP A 36 -10.11 -9.31 -4.22
C ASP A 36 -9.59 -8.63 -2.93
N ASP A 37 -10.39 -8.63 -1.86
CA ASP A 37 -10.12 -8.03 -0.55
C ASP A 37 -9.66 -6.57 -0.61
N TYR A 38 -10.27 -5.70 -1.42
CA TYR A 38 -9.85 -4.29 -1.44
C TYR A 38 -10.98 -3.26 -1.41
N GLN A 39 -10.65 -2.09 -0.87
CA GLN A 39 -11.43 -0.87 -1.00
C GLN A 39 -10.56 0.27 -1.53
N LEU A 40 -11.08 0.98 -2.52
CA LEU A 40 -10.46 2.19 -3.06
C LEU A 40 -10.94 3.42 -2.31
N CYS A 41 -10.07 4.42 -2.24
CA CYS A 41 -10.36 5.74 -1.71
C CYS A 41 -9.62 6.79 -2.54
N SER A 42 -10.25 7.94 -2.79
CA SER A 42 -9.62 9.03 -3.54
C SER A 42 -8.86 10.02 -2.67
N ALA A 43 -8.95 9.92 -1.34
CA ALA A 43 -8.22 10.78 -0.41
C ALA A 43 -7.75 10.03 0.85
N ILE A 44 -6.58 10.42 1.36
CA ILE A 44 -6.02 9.94 2.63
C ILE A 44 -5.84 11.15 3.54
N GLU A 45 -6.46 11.13 4.72
CA GLU A 45 -6.29 12.16 5.74
C GLU A 45 -4.87 12.07 6.34
N ASN A 46 -4.20 13.22 6.50
CA ASN A 46 -2.81 13.30 6.99
C ASN A 46 -1.83 12.40 6.19
N GLU A 47 -2.01 12.36 4.87
CA GLU A 47 -1.20 11.55 3.96
C GLU A 47 0.31 11.74 4.19
N GLN A 48 1.01 10.62 4.33
CA GLN A 48 2.46 10.52 4.44
C GLN A 48 3.03 9.91 3.16
N ALA A 49 4.32 10.13 2.94
CA ALA A 49 5.05 9.54 1.82
C ALA A 49 6.30 8.81 2.30
N ILE A 50 6.53 7.63 1.75
CA ILE A 50 7.80 6.92 1.86
C ILE A 50 8.38 6.71 0.46
N ILE A 51 9.70 6.81 0.35
CA ILE A 51 10.44 6.46 -0.86
C ILE A 51 11.19 5.16 -0.58
N LEU A 52 10.90 4.13 -1.34
CA LEU A 52 11.58 2.85 -1.30
C LEU A 52 12.71 2.81 -2.34
N LYS A 53 13.83 2.23 -1.93
CA LYS A 53 14.96 1.83 -2.80
C LYS A 53 15.08 0.31 -2.82
N PRO A 54 15.83 -0.29 -3.76
CA PRO A 54 15.94 -1.74 -3.85
C PRO A 54 16.38 -2.37 -2.52
N GLY A 55 15.66 -3.41 -2.09
CA GLY A 55 15.85 -4.09 -0.80
C GLY A 55 15.06 -3.49 0.36
N MET A 56 14.46 -2.31 0.21
CA MET A 56 13.54 -1.75 1.21
C MET A 56 12.15 -2.37 1.07
N PHE A 57 11.46 -2.46 2.19
CA PHE A 57 10.07 -2.90 2.24
C PHE A 57 9.21 -1.98 3.11
N ALA A 58 7.92 -1.98 2.83
CA ALA A 58 6.88 -1.39 3.67
C ALA A 58 5.84 -2.46 4.00
N VAL A 59 5.31 -2.42 5.23
CA VAL A 59 4.23 -3.30 5.68
C VAL A 59 3.00 -2.44 5.89
N PHE A 60 1.89 -2.81 5.25
CA PHE A 60 0.59 -2.17 5.43
C PHE A 60 -0.40 -3.17 6.01
N MET A 61 -0.89 -2.87 7.21
CA MET A 61 -1.87 -3.66 7.93
C MET A 61 -3.28 -3.46 7.35
N PRO A 62 -4.23 -4.36 7.65
CA PRO A 62 -5.63 -4.13 7.31
C PRO A 62 -6.13 -2.75 7.75
N GLY A 63 -6.89 -2.10 6.87
CA GLY A 63 -7.43 -0.77 7.06
C GLY A 63 -6.45 0.39 6.82
N GLU A 64 -5.15 0.14 6.64
CA GLU A 64 -4.18 1.20 6.32
C GLU A 64 -4.24 1.56 4.83
N PRO A 65 -4.72 2.77 4.45
CA PRO A 65 -4.73 3.18 3.06
C PRO A 65 -3.32 3.42 2.56
N HIS A 66 -3.04 2.91 1.36
CA HIS A 66 -1.76 3.06 0.69
C HIS A 66 -1.96 3.10 -0.82
N LYS A 67 -1.16 3.94 -1.49
CA LYS A 67 -1.14 4.17 -2.93
C LYS A 67 0.28 3.95 -3.45
N PRO A 68 0.64 2.70 -3.82
CA PRO A 68 1.93 2.36 -4.39
C PRO A 68 2.06 2.87 -5.84
N GLY A 69 3.24 2.73 -6.43
CA GLY A 69 3.52 3.12 -7.82
C GLY A 69 3.54 4.64 -8.05
N CYS A 70 3.68 5.47 -7.01
CA CYS A 70 3.79 6.91 -7.20
C CYS A 70 5.20 7.28 -7.69
N VAL A 71 5.27 8.21 -8.63
CA VAL A 71 6.52 8.69 -9.22
C VAL A 71 7.34 9.47 -8.17
N VAL A 72 8.63 9.18 -8.07
CA VAL A 72 9.56 9.96 -7.21
C VAL A 72 9.99 11.25 -7.89
N GLY A 73 10.52 11.14 -9.11
CA GLY A 73 10.95 12.26 -9.97
C GLY A 73 10.31 12.18 -11.36
N GLU A 74 10.87 11.34 -12.23
CA GLU A 74 10.30 11.03 -13.55
C GLU A 74 9.75 9.59 -13.58
N PRO A 75 8.78 9.28 -14.46
CA PRO A 75 8.31 7.90 -14.62
C PRO A 75 9.45 6.98 -15.04
N ASP A 76 9.58 5.84 -14.36
CA ASP A 76 10.61 4.85 -14.63
C ASP A 76 10.07 3.44 -14.37
N GLU A 77 10.76 2.42 -14.90
CA GLU A 77 10.41 1.03 -14.70
C GLU A 77 10.92 0.53 -13.34
N ILE A 78 10.01 0.02 -12.53
CA ILE A 78 10.34 -0.62 -11.25
C ILE A 78 10.08 -2.13 -11.32
N LYS A 79 10.80 -2.88 -10.49
CA LYS A 79 10.50 -4.29 -10.23
C LYS A 79 10.21 -4.46 -8.75
N LYS A 80 9.09 -5.08 -8.40
CA LYS A 80 8.67 -5.28 -7.01
C LYS A 80 7.91 -6.58 -6.80
N VAL A 81 7.75 -6.94 -5.54
CA VAL A 81 6.90 -8.04 -5.09
C VAL A 81 5.96 -7.51 -4.01
N VAL A 82 4.71 -7.95 -4.04
CA VAL A 82 3.75 -7.74 -2.95
C VAL A 82 3.44 -9.10 -2.36
N VAL A 83 3.88 -9.34 -1.13
CA VAL A 83 3.53 -10.55 -0.40
C VAL A 83 2.25 -10.27 0.37
N LYS A 84 1.22 -11.09 0.14
CA LYS A 84 -0.03 -11.05 0.89
C LYS A 84 0.03 -12.06 2.03
N VAL A 85 -0.14 -11.60 3.26
CA VAL A 85 -0.18 -12.45 4.46
C VAL A 85 -1.56 -12.33 5.10
N LYS A 86 -2.23 -13.45 5.38
CA LYS A 86 -3.51 -13.38 6.09
C LYS A 86 -3.28 -12.80 7.49
N ALA A 87 -4.07 -11.78 7.85
CA ALA A 87 -3.92 -11.08 9.12
C ALA A 87 -4.19 -11.98 10.34
N ASP A 88 -5.03 -13.01 10.19
CA ASP A 88 -5.34 -13.99 11.24
C ASP A 88 -4.14 -14.89 11.63
N LEU A 89 -3.06 -14.89 10.85
CA LEU A 89 -1.81 -15.60 11.18
C LEU A 89 -0.92 -14.84 12.18
N MET A 90 -1.22 -13.58 12.48
CA MET A 90 -0.42 -12.72 13.37
C MET A 90 -0.98 -12.60 14.80
N ALA A 91 -1.71 -13.63 15.26
CA ALA A 91 -2.31 -13.69 16.60
C ALA A 91 -1.30 -13.57 17.75
#